data_AF-A0A941V1W0-F1
#
_entry.id   AF-A0A941V1W0-F1
#
_cell.length_a   1.000
_cell.length_b   1.000
_cell.length_c   1.000
_cell.angle_alpha   90.00
_cell.angle_beta   90.00
_cell.angle_gamma   90.00
#
_symmetry.space_group_name_H-M   'P 1'
#
loop_
_entity.id
_entity.type
_entity.pdbx_description
1 polymer ?
#
loop_
_entity_poly.entity_id
_entity_poly.type
_entity_poly.pdbx_seq_one_letter_code
_entity_poly.pdbx_strand_id
1 'polypeptide(L)'
;PLMKITPPLYSWRVRSRIYRWYGELKFLEYEAESNPHGRTPQEWDAALDRVEHAVNRIPTPLAFADQLYTLRTHIAMVRQNLERKVGSLETPERP
;
A
#
# COMPACT_ATOMS: atom_id res chain seq x y z
N PRO A 1 37.35 13.14 3.55
CA PRO A 1 36.75 13.12 2.19
C PRO A 1 35.31 12.56 2.24
N LEU A 2 34.30 13.41 2.07
CA LEU A 2 32.89 13.00 2.04
C LEU A 2 32.64 12.13 0.81
N MET A 3 32.37 10.85 1.03
CA MET A 3 31.80 9.94 0.03
C MET A 3 30.50 10.58 -0.49
N LYS A 4 30.57 11.22 -1.65
CA LYS A 4 29.39 11.64 -2.41
C LYS A 4 28.70 10.36 -2.87
N ILE A 5 27.74 9.86 -2.08
CA ILE A 5 26.81 8.82 -2.50
C ILE A 5 26.27 9.28 -3.86
N THR A 6 26.54 8.52 -4.91
CA THR A 6 26.16 8.89 -6.27
C THR A 6 24.65 9.14 -6.32
N PRO A 7 24.19 10.38 -6.61
CA PRO A 7 22.78 10.75 -6.60
C PRO A 7 21.84 9.84 -7.43
N PRO A 8 22.22 9.30 -8.60
CA PRO A 8 21.27 8.56 -9.42
C PRO A 8 20.91 7.18 -8.86
N LEU A 9 21.87 6.43 -8.30
CA LEU A 9 21.61 5.05 -7.84
C LEU A 9 20.74 4.98 -6.58
N TYR A 10 20.98 5.88 -5.62
CA TYR A 10 20.16 5.96 -4.41
C TYR A 10 18.73 6.40 -4.74
N SER A 11 18.58 7.41 -5.60
CA SER A 11 17.29 7.89 -6.10
C SER A 11 16.52 6.80 -6.86
N TRP A 12 17.21 6.05 -7.73
CA TRP A 12 16.62 4.90 -8.43
C TRP A 12 16.14 3.83 -7.45
N ARG A 13 16.94 3.50 -6.43
CA ARG A 13 16.56 2.52 -5.41
C ARG A 13 15.31 2.94 -4.62
N VAL A 14 15.21 4.20 -4.22
CA VAL A 14 14.02 4.73 -3.51
C VAL A 14 12.80 4.68 -4.42
N ARG A 15 12.93 5.19 -5.65
CA ARG A 15 11.87 5.19 -6.66
C ARG A 15 11.36 3.77 -6.95
N SER A 16 12.26 2.83 -7.20
CA SER A 16 11.89 1.42 -7.46
C SER A 16 11.18 0.78 -6.26
N ARG A 17 11.55 1.15 -5.02
CA ARG A 17 10.84 0.65 -3.82
C ARG A 17 9.43 1.22 -3.70
N ILE A 18 9.24 2.51 -3.98
CA ILE A 18 7.92 3.14 -4.00
C ILE A 18 7.04 2.47 -5.06
N TYR A 19 7.54 2.34 -6.29
CA TYR A 19 6.75 1.72 -7.37
C TYR A 19 6.42 0.25 -7.12
N ARG A 20 7.34 -0.53 -6.53
CA ARG A 20 7.05 -1.91 -6.18
C ARG A 20 5.86 -2.02 -5.21
N TRP A 21 5.84 -1.21 -4.16
CA TRP A 21 4.72 -1.22 -3.20
C TRP A 21 3.45 -0.61 -3.75
N TYR A 22 3.56 0.36 -4.67
CA TYR A 22 2.40 0.84 -5.41
C TYR A 22 1.78 -0.29 -6.25
N GLY A 23 2.60 -1.10 -6.91
CA GLY A 23 2.14 -2.28 -7.65
C GLY A 23 1.47 -3.31 -6.76
N GLU A 24 2.05 -3.61 -5.59
CA GLU A 24 1.45 -4.51 -4.60
C GLU A 24 0.07 -4.00 -4.14
N LEU A 25 -0.05 -2.70 -3.82
CA LEU A 25 -1.33 -2.09 -3.43
C LEU A 25 -2.37 -2.22 -4.55
N LYS A 26 -1.99 -1.93 -5.80
CA LYS A 26 -2.88 -2.07 -6.96
C LYS A 26 -3.30 -3.52 -7.19
N PHE A 27 -2.43 -4.47 -6.90
CA PHE A 27 -2.77 -5.89 -6.96
C PHE A 27 -3.80 -6.26 -5.87
N LEU A 28 -3.61 -5.81 -4.63
CA LEU A 28 -4.57 -6.04 -3.54
C LEU A 28 -5.94 -5.42 -3.85
N GLU A 29 -5.97 -4.20 -4.37
CA GLU A 29 -7.20 -3.52 -4.79
C GLU A 29 -7.93 -4.33 -5.88
N TYR A 30 -7.21 -4.76 -6.93
CA TYR A 30 -7.77 -5.58 -8.00
C TYR A 30 -8.31 -6.92 -7.50
N GLU A 31 -7.59 -7.59 -6.61
CA GLU A 31 -8.01 -8.87 -6.04
C GLU A 31 -9.28 -8.70 -5.18
N ALA A 32 -9.38 -7.62 -4.42
CA ALA A 32 -10.58 -7.32 -3.64
C ALA A 32 -11.78 -6.95 -4.53
N GLU A 33 -11.55 -6.34 -5.69
CA GLU A 33 -12.58 -6.07 -6.69
C GLU A 33 -13.07 -7.36 -7.35
N SER A 34 -12.16 -8.20 -7.82
CA SER A 34 -12.44 -9.40 -8.61
C SER A 34 -12.89 -10.61 -7.79
N ASN A 35 -12.37 -10.77 -6.58
CA ASN A 35 -12.69 -11.88 -5.68
C ASN A 35 -12.70 -11.44 -4.21
N PRO A 36 -13.71 -10.67 -3.77
CA PRO A 36 -13.77 -10.14 -2.41
C PRO A 36 -13.80 -11.23 -1.32
N HIS A 37 -14.31 -12.42 -1.64
CA HIS A 37 -14.35 -13.58 -0.76
C HIS A 37 -13.09 -14.45 -0.81
N GLY A 38 -12.08 -14.06 -1.61
CA GLY A 38 -10.82 -14.79 -1.74
C GLY A 38 -9.93 -14.73 -0.49
N ARG A 39 -10.23 -13.81 0.44
CA ARG A 39 -9.57 -13.67 1.74
C ARG A 39 -10.59 -13.34 2.81
N THR A 40 -10.26 -13.72 4.04
CA THR A 40 -10.95 -13.29 5.25
C THR A 40 -10.69 -11.79 5.53
N PRO A 41 -11.55 -11.12 6.32
CA PRO A 41 -11.31 -9.74 6.74
C PRO A 41 -9.91 -9.54 7.36
N GLN A 42 -9.47 -10.47 8.20
CA GLN A 42 -8.18 -10.42 8.89
C GLN A 42 -7.00 -10.58 7.92
N GLU A 43 -7.14 -11.40 6.87
CA GLU A 43 -6.11 -11.54 5.84
C GLU A 43 -6.00 -10.30 4.96
N TRP A 44 -7.12 -9.62 4.67
CA TRP A 44 -7.11 -8.34 3.97
C TRP A 44 -6.39 -7.26 4.78
N ASP A 45 -6.71 -7.15 6.06
CA ASP A 45 -6.11 -6.19 6.98
C ASP A 45 -4.59 -6.44 7.12
N ALA A 46 -4.20 -7.70 7.34
CA ALA A 46 -2.80 -8.09 7.41
C ALA A 46 -2.03 -7.83 6.10
N ALA A 47 -2.68 -8.00 4.93
CA ALA A 47 -2.05 -7.69 3.65
C ALA A 47 -1.78 -6.18 3.50
N LEU A 48 -2.74 -5.33 3.85
CA LEU A 48 -2.57 -3.88 3.83
C LEU A 48 -1.52 -3.40 4.84
N ASP A 49 -1.51 -3.96 6.05
CA ASP A 49 -0.50 -3.65 7.08
C ASP A 49 0.92 -3.93 6.59
N ARG A 50 1.12 -5.05 5.88
CA ARG A 50 2.44 -5.36 5.28
C ARG A 50 2.88 -4.29 4.29
N VAL A 51 1.98 -3.82 3.44
CA VAL A 51 2.28 -2.74 2.48
C VAL A 51 2.58 -1.45 3.23
N GLU A 52 1.72 -1.06 4.16
CA GLU A 52 1.83 0.18 4.92
C GLU A 52 3.13 0.24 5.73
N HIS A 53 3.43 -0.80 6.52
CA HIS A 53 4.68 -0.88 7.28
C HIS A 53 5.90 -0.80 6.37
N ALA A 54 5.87 -1.46 5.22
CA ALA A 54 7.02 -1.48 4.34
C ALA A 54 7.22 -0.15 3.59
N VAL A 55 6.15 0.57 3.28
CA VAL A 55 6.18 1.95 2.74
C VAL A 55 6.69 2.92 3.80
N ASN A 56 6.22 2.80 5.05
CA ASN A 56 6.62 3.67 6.15
C ASN A 56 8.11 3.57 6.51
N ARG A 57 8.75 2.44 6.21
CA ARG A 57 10.18 2.22 6.43
C ARG A 57 11.08 2.62 5.26
N ILE A 58 10.55 3.21 4.18
CA ILE A 58 11.37 3.70 3.07
C ILE A 58 12.08 5.00 3.50
N PRO A 59 13.43 5.03 3.58
CA PRO A 59 14.15 6.27 3.80
C PRO A 59 13.91 7.19 2.60
N THR A 60 13.24 8.32 2.81
CA THR A 60 12.67 9.11 1.73
C THR A 60 13.27 10.52 1.74
N PRO A 61 14.12 10.86 0.76
CA PRO A 61 14.57 12.23 0.54
C PRO A 61 13.41 13.15 0.19
N LEU A 62 13.55 14.45 0.45
CA LEU A 62 12.51 15.45 0.20
C LEU A 62 11.96 15.40 -1.23
N ALA A 63 12.81 15.13 -2.23
CA ALA A 63 12.41 15.02 -3.64
C ALA A 63 11.39 13.90 -3.94
N PHE A 64 11.20 12.94 -3.03
CA PHE A 64 10.28 11.81 -3.15
C PHE A 64 9.15 11.85 -2.13
N ALA A 65 9.11 12.88 -1.28
CA ALA A 65 8.11 12.99 -0.21
C ALA A 65 6.69 12.93 -0.77
N ASP A 66 6.40 13.73 -1.81
CA ASP A 66 5.10 13.76 -2.48
C ASP A 66 4.63 12.38 -2.95
N GLN A 67 5.51 11.62 -3.61
CA GLN A 67 5.20 10.28 -4.09
C GLN A 67 4.92 9.30 -2.93
N LEU A 68 5.70 9.39 -1.86
CA LEU A 68 5.50 8.55 -0.67
C LEU A 68 4.18 8.89 0.04
N TYR A 69 3.87 10.17 0.20
CA TYR A 69 2.64 10.63 0.83
C TYR A 69 1.43 10.24 0.00
N THR A 70 1.49 10.40 -1.32
CA THR A 70 0.45 9.93 -2.23
C THR A 70 0.19 8.43 -2.06
N LEU A 71 1.24 7.60 -1.99
CA LEU A 71 1.08 6.17 -1.75
C LEU A 71 0.44 5.89 -0.39
N ARG A 72 0.84 6.58 0.69
CA ARG A 72 0.21 6.44 2.02
C ARG A 72 -1.26 6.81 2.01
N THR A 73 -1.62 7.92 1.37
CA THR A 73 -3.01 8.35 1.21
C THR A 73 -3.82 7.29 0.46
N HIS A 74 -3.26 6.72 -0.60
CA HIS A 74 -3.92 5.67 -1.35
C HIS A 74 -4.12 4.40 -0.51
N ILE A 75 -3.13 3.98 0.30
CA ILE A 75 -3.28 2.85 1.22
C ILE A 75 -4.45 3.08 2.18
N ALA A 76 -4.53 4.27 2.79
CA ALA A 76 -5.61 4.62 3.71
C ALA A 76 -6.98 4.58 3.02
N MET A 77 -7.08 5.07 1.78
CA MET A 77 -8.31 4.99 0.98
C MET A 77 -8.71 3.55 0.69
N VAL A 78 -7.77 2.69 0.26
CA VAL A 78 -8.04 1.28 -0.02
C VAL A 78 -8.50 0.55 1.24
N ARG A 79 -7.88 0.82 2.40
CA ARG A 79 -8.31 0.23 3.68
C ARG A 79 -9.77 0.55 3.99
N GLN A 80 -10.15 1.82 3.91
CA GLN A 80 -11.53 2.25 4.14
C GLN A 80 -12.51 1.64 3.13
N ASN A 81 -12.07 1.43 1.88
CA ASN A 81 -12.88 0.77 0.87
C ASN A 81 -13.09 -0.71 1.18
N LEU A 82 -12.04 -1.41 1.62
CA LEU A 82 -12.11 -2.83 2.01
C LEU A 82 -12.96 -3.04 3.25
N GLU A 83 -12.80 -2.22 4.30
CA GLU A 83 -13.61 -2.30 5.52
C GLU A 83 -15.10 -2.17 5.21
N ARG A 84 -15.48 -1.20 4.37
CA ARG A 84 -16.86 -1.04 3.90
C ARG A 84 -17.32 -2.24 3.09
N LYS A 85 -16.49 -2.74 2.17
CA LYS A 85 -16.86 -3.85 1.30
C LYS A 85 -17.04 -5.13 2.10
N VAL A 86 -16.05 -5.50 2.92
CA VAL A 86 -16.04 -6.70 3.74
C VAL A 86 -17.09 -6.66 4.84
N GLY A 87 -17.25 -5.53 5.54
CA GLY A 87 -18.32 -5.37 6.54
C GLY A 87 -19.73 -5.47 5.95
N SER A 88 -19.90 -5.10 4.67
CA SER A 88 -21.16 -5.32 3.95
C SER A 88 -21.41 -6.80 3.61
N LEU A 89 -20.38 -7.66 3.57
CA LEU A 89 -20.50 -9.10 3.34
C LEU A 89 -20.80 -9.88 4.63
N GLU A 90 -20.43 -9.33 5.79
CA GLU A 90 -20.68 -9.94 7.12
C GLU A 90 -22.07 -9.63 7.68
N THR A 91 -22.85 -8.76 7.03
CA THR A 91 -24.25 -8.48 7.41
C THR A 91 -25.18 -9.34 6.55
N PRO A 92 -25.58 -10.56 6.96
CA PRO A 92 -26.73 -11.21 6.36
C PRO A 92 -27.94 -10.36 6.72
N GLU A 93 -28.78 -10.07 5.73
CA GLU A 93 -30.07 -9.41 5.94
C GLU A 93 -30.79 -10.06 7.13
N ARG A 94 -31.04 -9.26 8.17
CA ARG A 94 -31.94 -9.66 9.25
C ARG A 94 -33.37 -9.62 8.68
N PRO A 95 -34.20 -10.65 8.94
CA PRO A 95 -35.56 -10.74 8.43
C PRO A 95 -36.47 -9.61 8.92
#